data_AF-A0A1B6MNG9-F1
#
_entry.id   AF-A0A1B6MNG9-F1
#
_cell.length_a   1.000
_cell.length_b   1.000
_cell.length_c   1.000
_cell.angle_alpha   90.00
_cell.angle_beta   90.00
_cell.angle_gamma   90.00
#
_symmetry.space_group_name_H-M   'P 1'
#
loop_
_entity.id
_entity.type
_entity.pdbx_description
1 polymer ?
#
loop_
_entity_poly.entity_id
_entity_poly.type
_entity_poly.pdbx_seq_one_letter_code
_entity_poly.pdbx_strand_id
1 'polypeptide(L)'
;GAGANNLKWAILNTEFCVAIHVIANVFAFGMPLCKELQKETLDLKEAVVLAEDIMSELHLMRTNAEEEFHVIFNQVKAVSLDLGIDMKLPRLCSRQKNRSNALSKSKDLADVTGINAQVE
;
A
#
# COMPACT_ATOMS: atom_id res chain seq x y z
N GLY A 1 -31.79 -0.33 -13.09
CA GLY A 1 -31.85 0.55 -11.91
C GLY A 1 -30.72 0.26 -10.93
N ALA A 2 -30.79 -0.87 -10.21
CA ALA A 2 -29.86 -1.19 -9.12
C ALA A 2 -28.37 -1.24 -9.52
N GLY A 3 -28.01 -1.90 -10.64
CA GLY A 3 -26.60 -2.03 -11.06
C GLY A 3 -25.91 -0.68 -11.35
N ALA A 4 -26.61 0.24 -12.03
CA ALA A 4 -26.08 1.57 -12.32
C ALA A 4 -25.89 2.41 -11.05
N ASN A 5 -26.80 2.28 -10.09
CA ASN A 5 -26.67 2.94 -8.79
C ASN A 5 -25.50 2.38 -7.97
N ASN A 6 -25.31 1.06 -7.98
CA ASN A 6 -24.19 0.42 -7.29
C ASN A 6 -22.84 0.87 -7.85
N LEU A 7 -22.71 0.96 -9.18
CA LEU A 7 -21.51 1.48 -9.83
C LEU A 7 -21.25 2.94 -9.45
N LYS A 8 -22.29 3.79 -9.47
CA LYS A 8 -22.18 5.19 -9.05
C LYS A 8 -21.68 5.31 -7.61
N TRP A 9 -22.23 4.51 -6.69
CA TRP A 9 -21.80 4.51 -5.29
C TRP A 9 -20.36 4.03 -5.12
N ALA A 10 -19.93 3.03 -5.89
CA ALA A 10 -18.55 2.54 -5.85
C ALA A 10 -17.56 3.59 -6.35
N ILE A 11 -17.83 4.24 -7.48
CA ILE A 11 -16.93 5.25 -8.07
C ILE A 11 -16.82 6.50 -7.17
N LEU A 12 -17.88 6.86 -6.46
CA LEU A 12 -17.87 8.00 -5.53
C LEU A 12 -17.33 7.65 -4.14
N ASN A 13 -16.93 6.40 -3.91
CA ASN A 13 -16.33 5.99 -2.65
C ASN A 13 -14.85 6.36 -2.60
N THR A 14 -14.42 7.01 -1.52
CA THR A 14 -13.03 7.46 -1.33
C THR A 14 -12.04 6.30 -1.25
N GLU A 15 -12.37 5.22 -0.55
CA GLU A 15 -11.50 4.03 -0.45
C GLU A 15 -11.31 3.38 -1.82
N PHE A 16 -12.36 3.35 -2.63
CA PHE A 16 -12.29 2.90 -4.02
C PHE A 16 -11.38 3.80 -4.87
N CYS A 17 -11.52 5.12 -4.76
CA CYS A 17 -10.68 6.08 -5.48
C CYS A 17 -9.21 5.94 -5.09
N VAL A 18 -8.89 5.77 -3.80
CA VAL A 18 -7.52 5.53 -3.35
C VAL A 18 -7.00 4.20 -3.92
N ALA A 19 -7.78 3.13 -3.79
CA ALA A 19 -7.38 1.81 -4.26
C ALA A 19 -7.08 1.81 -5.77
N ILE A 20 -7.93 2.43 -6.60
CA ILE A 20 -7.73 2.45 -8.05
C ILE A 20 -6.47 3.25 -8.44
N HIS A 21 -6.14 4.33 -7.73
CA HIS A 21 -4.93 5.10 -7.98
C HIS A 21 -3.67 4.34 -7.57
N VAL A 22 -3.70 3.66 -6.41
CA VAL A 22 -2.58 2.79 -5.99
C VAL A 22 -2.35 1.67 -7.00
N ILE A 23 -3.42 1.00 -7.42
CA ILE A 23 -3.39 -0.06 -8.43
C ILE A 23 -2.82 0.48 -9.74
N ALA A 24 -3.33 1.61 -10.24
CA ALA A 24 -2.85 2.22 -11.48
C ALA A 24 -1.36 2.57 -11.41
N ASN A 25 -0.90 3.11 -10.29
CA ASN A 25 0.51 3.45 -10.09
C ASN A 25 1.39 2.19 -10.11
N VAL A 26 1.03 1.15 -9.34
CA VAL A 26 1.78 -0.11 -9.28
C VAL A 26 1.82 -0.81 -10.64
N PHE A 27 0.69 -0.83 -11.37
CA PHE A 27 0.64 -1.45 -12.70
C PHE A 27 1.38 -0.65 -13.78
N ALA A 28 1.57 0.67 -13.60
CA ALA A 28 2.32 1.49 -14.55
C ALA A 28 3.78 1.01 -14.68
N PHE A 29 4.41 0.57 -13.57
CA PHE A 29 5.75 -0.01 -13.60
C PHE A 29 5.83 -1.25 -14.49
N GLY A 30 4.78 -2.07 -14.54
CA GLY A 30 4.72 -3.28 -15.36
C GLY A 30 4.62 -3.02 -16.88
N MET A 31 4.26 -1.81 -17.29
CA MET A 31 3.94 -1.49 -18.68
C MET A 31 5.08 -1.77 -19.68
N PRO A 32 6.36 -1.44 -19.40
CA PRO A 32 7.47 -1.74 -20.31
C PRO A 32 7.63 -3.25 -20.53
N LEU A 33 7.59 -4.04 -19.46
CA LEU A 33 7.68 -5.50 -19.54
C LEU A 33 6.48 -6.09 -20.29
N CYS A 34 5.26 -5.61 -20.04
CA CYS A 34 4.09 -6.04 -20.82
C CYS A 34 4.27 -5.79 -22.32
N LYS A 35 4.83 -4.64 -22.72
CA LYS A 35 5.10 -4.34 -24.12
C LYS A 35 6.12 -5.30 -24.72
N GLU A 36 7.21 -5.61 -24.00
CA GLU A 36 8.19 -6.59 -24.46
C GLU A 36 7.59 -7.99 -24.64
N LEU A 37 6.81 -8.46 -23.65
CA LEU A 37 6.16 -9.76 -23.70
C LEU A 37 5.08 -9.89 -24.78
N GLN A 38 4.57 -8.76 -25.29
CA GLN A 38 3.56 -8.72 -26.34
C GLN A 38 4.16 -8.57 -27.75
N LYS A 39 5.48 -8.43 -27.89
CA LYS A 39 6.13 -8.38 -29.22
C LYS A 39 6.03 -9.74 -29.92
N GLU A 40 5.98 -9.71 -31.26
CA GLU A 40 5.99 -10.93 -32.08
C GLU A 40 7.29 -11.74 -31.90
N THR A 41 8.41 -11.04 -31.69
CA THR A 41 9.71 -11.61 -31.33
C THR A 41 10.11 -11.12 -29.95
N LEU A 42 10.33 -12.05 -29.02
CA LEU A 42 10.71 -11.76 -27.64
C LEU A 42 12.23 -11.82 -27.45
N ASP A 43 12.83 -10.71 -27.04
CA ASP A 43 14.18 -10.73 -26.47
C ASP A 43 14.08 -11.11 -24.99
N LEU A 44 14.40 -12.36 -24.68
CA LEU A 44 14.37 -12.89 -23.32
C LEU A 44 15.34 -12.18 -22.38
N LYS A 45 16.49 -11.73 -22.89
CA LYS A 45 17.48 -11.05 -22.06
C LYS A 45 16.96 -9.68 -21.63
N GLU A 46 16.41 -8.92 -22.58
CA GLU A 46 15.83 -7.61 -22.30
C GLU A 46 14.61 -7.72 -21.37
N ALA A 47 13.74 -8.71 -21.59
CA ALA A 47 12.59 -8.95 -20.73
C ALA A 47 12.98 -9.30 -19.29
N VAL A 48 14.04 -10.08 -19.08
CA VAL A 48 14.54 -10.41 -17.73
C VAL A 48 15.10 -9.17 -17.04
N VAL A 49 15.89 -8.36 -17.75
CA VAL A 49 16.44 -7.11 -17.20
C VAL A 49 15.31 -6.17 -16.77
N LEU A 50 14.29 -5.97 -17.62
CA LEU A 50 13.13 -5.15 -17.26
C LEU A 50 12.37 -5.70 -16.04
N ALA A 51 12.26 -7.02 -15.91
CA ALA A 51 11.61 -7.63 -14.75
C ALA A 51 12.39 -7.38 -13.45
N GLU A 52 13.72 -7.44 -13.49
CA GLU A 52 14.58 -7.12 -12.35
C GLU A 52 14.49 -5.64 -11.96
N ASP A 53 14.52 -4.74 -12.95
CA ASP A 53 14.37 -3.29 -12.74
C ASP A 53 13.01 -2.96 -12.11
N ILE A 54 11.92 -3.54 -12.63
CA ILE A 54 10.58 -3.37 -12.06
C ILE A 54 10.52 -3.86 -10.62
N MET A 55 11.15 -5.00 -10.33
CA MET A 55 11.17 -5.54 -8.97
C MET A 55 11.92 -4.60 -8.02
N SER A 56 13.03 -4.02 -8.46
CA SER A 56 13.79 -3.02 -7.71
C SER A 56 12.96 -1.76 -7.41
N GLU A 57 12.28 -1.21 -8.42
CA GLU A 57 11.39 -0.04 -8.26
C GLU A 57 10.24 -0.32 -7.30
N LEU A 58 9.58 -1.48 -7.41
CA LEU A 58 8.52 -1.86 -6.48
C LEU A 58 9.03 -2.08 -5.05
N HIS A 59 10.29 -2.52 -4.90
CA HIS A 59 10.93 -2.60 -3.59
C HIS A 59 11.18 -1.21 -3.01
N LEU A 60 11.69 -0.27 -3.80
CA LEU A 60 11.91 1.11 -3.38
C LEU A 60 10.59 1.79 -2.98
N MET A 61 9.54 1.61 -3.79
CA MET A 61 8.20 2.11 -3.47
C MET A 61 7.69 1.54 -2.14
N ARG A 62 7.95 0.24 -1.88
CA ARG A 62 7.57 -0.40 -0.62
C ARG A 62 8.37 0.14 0.57
N THR A 63 9.66 0.41 0.42
CA THR A 63 10.48 0.96 1.51
C THR A 63 10.12 2.41 1.81
N ASN A 64 9.71 3.17 0.79
CA ASN A 64 9.32 4.58 0.90
C ASN A 64 7.80 4.79 0.89
N ALA A 65 7.04 3.78 1.37
CA ALA A 65 5.60 3.72 1.20
C ALA A 65 4.84 4.95 1.74
N GLU A 66 5.35 5.59 2.78
CA GLU A 66 4.72 6.79 3.35
C GLU A 66 4.77 7.98 2.40
N GLU A 67 5.95 8.27 1.82
CA GLU A 67 6.14 9.36 0.86
C GLU A 67 5.39 9.09 -0.45
N GLU A 68 5.53 7.87 -0.98
CA GLU A 68 4.86 7.43 -2.20
C GLU A 68 3.33 7.49 -2.05
N PHE A 69 2.80 6.97 -0.94
CA PHE A 69 1.37 7.04 -0.68
C PHE A 69 0.88 8.47 -0.46
N HIS A 70 1.69 9.32 0.17
CA HIS A 70 1.32 10.74 0.34
C HIS A 70 1.17 11.46 -1.00
N VAL A 71 2.04 11.17 -1.98
CA VAL A 71 1.90 11.70 -3.35
C VAL A 71 0.60 11.20 -3.98
N ILE A 72 0.33 9.89 -3.93
CA ILE A 72 -0.90 9.29 -4.49
C ILE A 72 -2.15 9.88 -3.81
N PHE A 73 -2.13 10.04 -2.49
CA PHE A 73 -3.26 10.57 -1.73
C PHE A 73 -3.57 12.02 -2.12
N ASN A 74 -2.56 12.85 -2.36
CA ASN A 74 -2.76 14.22 -2.81
C ASN A 74 -3.37 14.30 -4.22
N GLN A 75 -2.99 13.38 -5.13
CA GLN A 75 -3.63 13.27 -6.44
C GLN A 75 -5.10 12.87 -6.30
N VAL A 76 -5.40 11.86 -5.48
CA VAL A 76 -6.78 11.44 -5.21
C VAL A 76 -7.61 12.58 -4.61
N LYS A 77 -7.00 13.40 -3.75
CA LYS A 77 -7.67 14.56 -3.14
C LYS A 77 -8.06 15.61 -4.18
N ALA A 78 -7.21 15.89 -5.15
CA ALA A 78 -7.53 16.79 -6.25
C ALA A 78 -8.70 16.25 -7.10
N VAL A 79 -8.61 14.98 -7.53
CA VAL A 79 -9.66 14.33 -8.32
C VAL A 79 -10.99 14.24 -7.56
N SER A 80 -10.94 13.95 -6.26
CA SER A 80 -12.13 13.87 -5.42
C SER A 80 -12.84 15.21 -5.29
N LEU A 81 -12.09 16.32 -5.24
CA LEU A 81 -12.65 17.66 -5.22
C LEU A 81 -13.40 17.97 -6.52
N ASP A 82 -12.82 17.61 -7.67
CA ASP A 82 -13.44 17.78 -8.99
C ASP A 82 -14.72 16.93 -9.14
N LEU A 83 -14.75 15.74 -8.53
CA LEU A 83 -15.89 14.83 -8.52
C LEU A 83 -16.94 15.16 -7.46
N GLY A 84 -16.70 16.15 -6.59
CA GLY A 84 -17.58 16.50 -5.48
C GLY A 84 -17.66 15.42 -4.38
N ILE A 85 -16.62 14.60 -4.24
CA ILE A 85 -16.50 13.56 -3.22
C ILE A 85 -15.94 14.17 -1.93
N ASP A 86 -16.69 14.06 -0.84
CA ASP A 86 -16.25 14.48 0.49
C ASP A 86 -15.33 13.42 1.12
N MET A 87 -14.02 13.61 0.99
CA MET A 87 -13.02 12.72 1.59
C MET A 87 -12.98 12.87 3.11
N LYS A 88 -13.59 11.92 3.81
CA LYS A 88 -13.50 11.81 5.27
C LYS A 88 -12.45 10.79 5.67
N LEU A 89 -11.62 11.15 6.65
CA LEU A 89 -10.75 10.18 7.31
C LEU A 89 -11.60 9.07 7.93
N PRO A 90 -11.27 7.79 7.70
CA PRO A 90 -11.96 6.69 8.35
C PRO A 90 -11.83 6.83 9.86
N ARG A 91 -12.90 6.50 10.59
CA ARG A 91 -12.89 6.57 12.06
C ARG A 91 -11.86 5.58 12.60
N LEU A 92 -10.78 6.10 13.19
CA LEU A 92 -9.84 5.28 13.96
C LEU A 92 -10.51 4.93 15.30
N CYS A 93 -10.84 3.65 15.49
CA CYS A 93 -11.32 3.16 16.78
C CYS A 93 -10.18 3.20 17.79
N SER A 94 -10.23 4.12 18.76
CA SER A 94 -9.21 4.27 19.81
C SER A 94 -8.98 2.98 20.63
N ARG A 95 -9.99 2.12 20.79
CA ARG A 95 -9.87 0.82 21.49
C ARG A 95 -10.95 -0.16 21.04
N GLN A 96 -10.58 -1.38 20.64
CA GLN A 96 -11.55 -2.49 20.55
C GLN A 96 -11.90 -2.96 21.96
N LYS A 97 -13.14 -2.73 22.40
CA LYS A 97 -13.59 -3.15 23.75
C LYS A 97 -13.86 -4.65 23.88
N ASN A 98 -14.16 -5.34 22.76
CA ASN A 98 -14.62 -6.74 22.74
C ASN A 98 -13.59 -7.74 22.21
N ARG A 99 -12.36 -7.33 21.91
CA ARG A 99 -11.27 -8.24 21.52
C ARG A 99 -10.18 -8.15 22.57
N SER A 100 -9.72 -9.30 23.08
CA SER A 100 -8.56 -9.33 23.97
C SER A 100 -7.34 -8.82 23.19
N ASN A 101 -6.72 -7.75 23.67
CA ASN A 101 -5.37 -7.38 23.23
C ASN A 101 -4.43 -8.40 23.88
N ALA A 102 -4.12 -9.48 23.17
CA ALA A 102 -3.06 -10.38 23.60
C ALA A 102 -1.76 -9.55 23.64
N LEU A 103 -1.15 -9.42 24.82
CA LEU A 103 0.19 -8.89 24.94
C LEU A 103 1.10 -9.83 24.16
N SER A 104 1.64 -9.37 23.02
CA SER A 104 2.80 -10.04 22.43
C SER A 104 3.88 -10.00 23.49
N LYS A 105 4.32 -11.16 23.99
CA LYS A 105 5.52 -11.25 24.82
C LYS A 105 6.70 -10.81 23.96
N SER A 106 6.97 -9.51 23.88
CA SER A 106 8.31 -9.02 23.61
C SER A 106 9.16 -9.60 24.73
N LYS A 107 10.04 -10.53 24.38
CA LYS A 107 10.95 -11.19 25.31
C LYS A 107 11.53 -10.17 26.29
N ASP A 108 11.41 -10.51 27.56
CA ASP A 108 11.91 -9.76 28.70
C ASP A 108 13.35 -9.28 28.44
N LEU A 109 13.54 -7.96 28.43
CA LEU A 109 14.88 -7.33 28.45
C LEU A 109 15.62 -7.55 29.79
N ALA A 110 15.09 -8.40 30.68
CA ALA A 110 15.62 -8.67 32.01
C ALA A 110 16.51 -9.92 32.10
N ASP A 111 16.63 -10.72 31.02
CA ASP A 111 17.41 -11.97 31.02
C ASP A 111 18.85 -11.81 30.46
N VAL A 112 19.28 -10.58 30.14
CA VAL A 112 20.58 -10.32 29.49
C VAL A 112 21.66 -9.73 30.42
N THR A 113 21.32 -9.33 31.64
CA THR A 113 22.33 -8.86 32.61
C THR A 113 22.28 -9.67 33.90
N GLY A 114 22.72 -10.92 33.82
CA GLY A 114 23.32 -11.57 34.97
C GLY A 114 24.60 -10.83 35.33
N ILE A 115 24.55 -10.02 36.38
CA ILE A 115 25.63 -9.62 37.31
C ILE A 115 24.99 -8.57 38.24
N ASN A 116 24.73 -8.94 39.49
CA ASN A 116 25.23 -8.20 40.65
C ASN A 116 25.03 -9.02 41.92
N ALA A 117 26.17 -9.28 42.56
CA ALA A 117 26.35 -10.06 43.75
C ALA A 117 25.59 -9.49 44.96
N GLN A 118 25.11 -10.39 45.81
CA GLN A 118 24.73 -10.09 47.18
C GLN A 118 26.01 -9.89 48.02
N VAL A 119 26.16 -8.69 48.58
CA VAL A 119 26.90 -8.32 49.81
C VAL A 119 26.21 -6.99 50.19
N GLU A 120 25.44 -6.79 51.24
CA GLU A 120 25.34 -7.32 52.61
C GLU A 120 23.87 -7.20 53.07
#